data_AF-A0A966IJU2-F1
#
_entry.id   AF-A0A966IJU2-F1
#
_cell.length_a   1.000
_cell.length_b   1.000
_cell.length_c   1.000
_cell.angle_alpha   90.00
_cell.angle_beta   90.00
_cell.angle_gamma   90.00
#
_symmetry.space_group_name_H-M   'P 1'
#
loop_
_entity.id
_entity.type
_entity.pdbx_description
1 polymer ?
#
loop_
_entity_poly.entity_id
_entity_poly.type
_entity_poly.pdbx_seq_one_letter_code
_entity_poly.pdbx_strand_id
1 'polypeptide(L)'
;PKEVITAILGVETRYGKIQGSYRVIDSLLTLGFDYPRRAKFFRKELVDFFLLTRENDLNINEIKGSYAGAMGYGQFISSSYRAYAIDYDGDGYADLFSSVDDAIGSIANYLYIHGWKKDGQIIYDAYPNNVRKVFKPNKNLSKFIPLSFNEDGKDIYFIGDDNFIAITKYNISHFYAMAIYYLSEELKK
;
A
#
# COMPACT_ATOMS: atom_id res chain seq x y z
N PRO A 1 2.07 -9.10 8.62
CA PRO A 1 1.35 -9.36 9.89
C PRO A 1 -0.13 -9.04 9.72
N LYS A 2 -1.03 -9.76 10.40
CA LYS A 2 -2.48 -9.59 10.21
C LYS A 2 -2.91 -8.15 10.52
N GLU A 3 -2.35 -7.54 11.55
CA GLU A 3 -2.70 -6.19 12.00
C GLU A 3 -2.26 -5.11 11.02
N VAL A 4 -1.12 -5.32 10.35
CA VAL A 4 -0.63 -4.43 9.28
C VAL A 4 -1.52 -4.51 8.04
N ILE A 5 -1.94 -5.72 7.66
CA ILE A 5 -2.85 -5.92 6.51
C ILE A 5 -4.21 -5.28 6.81
N THR A 6 -4.76 -5.52 8.01
CA THR A 6 -5.99 -4.89 8.47
C THR A 6 -5.87 -3.36 8.52
N ALA A 7 -4.74 -2.83 8.99
CA ALA A 7 -4.50 -1.38 9.00
C ALA A 7 -4.48 -0.79 7.57
N ILE A 8 -3.87 -1.47 6.60
CA ILE A 8 -3.89 -1.07 5.18
C ILE A 8 -5.32 -1.05 4.66
N LEU A 9 -6.11 -2.11 4.87
CA LEU A 9 -7.53 -2.14 4.49
C LEU A 9 -8.34 -0.99 5.12
N GLY A 10 -8.06 -0.67 6.38
CA GLY A 10 -8.71 0.41 7.11
C GLY A 10 -8.38 1.79 6.56
N VAL A 11 -7.09 2.06 6.30
CA VAL A 11 -6.63 3.34 5.77
C VAL A 11 -7.05 3.55 4.32
N GLU A 12 -6.92 2.53 3.47
CA GLU A 12 -7.21 2.65 2.04
C GLU A 12 -8.70 2.82 1.76
N THR A 13 -9.57 2.02 2.40
CA THR A 13 -10.98 1.97 2.02
C THR A 13 -11.98 1.95 3.17
N ARG A 14 -11.52 2.13 4.42
CA ARG A 14 -12.34 1.89 5.62
C ARG A 14 -12.97 0.49 5.58
N TYR A 15 -12.16 -0.51 5.26
CA TYR A 15 -12.59 -1.91 5.17
C TYR A 15 -13.66 -2.12 4.09
N GLY A 16 -13.48 -1.50 2.92
CA GLY A 16 -14.40 -1.60 1.78
C GLY A 16 -15.56 -0.61 1.75
N LYS A 17 -15.79 0.17 2.82
CA LYS A 17 -16.87 1.17 2.83
C LYS A 17 -16.68 2.28 1.80
N ILE A 18 -15.43 2.59 1.44
CA ILE A 18 -15.07 3.65 0.50
C ILE A 18 -14.02 3.10 -0.48
N GLN A 19 -14.45 2.43 -1.55
CA GLN A 19 -13.55 1.91 -2.60
C GLN A 19 -13.37 2.86 -3.80
N GLY A 20 -14.07 4.00 -3.77
CA GLY A 20 -14.10 4.97 -4.86
C GLY A 20 -15.36 4.86 -5.72
N SER A 21 -15.68 5.94 -6.42
CA SER A 21 -16.95 6.11 -7.15
C SER A 21 -16.76 6.40 -8.64
N TYR A 22 -15.54 6.67 -9.08
CA TYR A 22 -15.24 6.99 -10.48
C TYR A 22 -15.06 5.70 -11.26
N ARG A 23 -15.55 5.65 -12.50
CA ARG A 23 -15.16 4.56 -13.41
C ARG A 23 -13.66 4.67 -13.68
N VAL A 24 -12.94 3.57 -13.52
CA VAL A 24 -11.48 3.57 -13.66
C VAL A 24 -11.05 4.00 -15.06
N ILE A 25 -11.81 3.58 -16.08
CA ILE A 25 -11.57 4.01 -17.47
C ILE A 25 -11.63 5.54 -17.62
N ASP A 26 -12.59 6.21 -16.98
CA ASP A 26 -12.73 7.67 -17.05
C ASP A 26 -11.56 8.37 -16.37
N SER A 27 -11.20 7.92 -15.17
CA SER A 27 -10.04 8.43 -14.42
C SER A 27 -8.76 8.32 -15.23
N LEU A 28 -8.48 7.14 -15.80
CA LEU A 28 -7.24 6.86 -16.53
C LEU A 28 -7.19 7.55 -17.90
N LEU A 29 -8.32 7.66 -18.61
CA LEU A 29 -8.41 8.46 -19.84
C LEU A 29 -8.14 9.93 -19.55
N THR A 30 -8.86 10.52 -18.59
CA THR A 30 -8.71 11.93 -18.22
C THR A 30 -7.28 12.23 -17.81
N LEU A 31 -6.68 11.43 -16.92
CA LEU A 31 -5.32 11.66 -16.46
C LEU A 31 -4.24 11.28 -17.50
N GLY A 32 -4.56 10.37 -18.42
CA GLY A 32 -3.68 9.95 -19.50
C GLY A 32 -3.55 10.96 -20.63
N PHE A 33 -4.61 11.73 -20.89
CA PHE A 33 -4.71 12.63 -22.05
C PHE A 33 -4.84 14.12 -21.67
N ASP A 34 -5.43 14.45 -20.52
CA ASP A 34 -5.68 15.84 -20.11
C ASP A 34 -4.86 16.28 -18.88
N TYR A 35 -3.93 15.44 -18.40
CA TYR A 35 -3.00 15.78 -17.31
C TYR A 35 -1.52 15.63 -17.74
N PRO A 36 -0.94 16.62 -18.45
CA PRO A 36 0.37 16.52 -19.09
C PRO A 36 1.50 16.07 -18.15
N ARG A 37 1.49 16.51 -16.89
CA ARG A 37 2.56 16.24 -15.91
C ARG A 37 2.80 14.74 -15.68
N ARG A 38 1.76 13.91 -15.71
CA ARG A 38 1.86 12.45 -15.49
C ARG A 38 1.21 11.61 -16.59
N ALA A 39 0.82 12.21 -17.71
CA ALA A 39 0.16 11.55 -18.83
C ALA A 39 0.81 10.22 -19.26
N LYS A 40 2.14 10.14 -19.30
CA LYS A 40 2.86 8.91 -19.68
C LYS A 40 2.62 7.76 -18.68
N PHE A 41 2.60 8.07 -17.37
CA PHE A 41 2.32 7.09 -16.34
C PHE A 41 0.89 6.57 -16.45
N PHE A 42 -0.10 7.47 -16.54
CA PHE A 42 -1.50 7.07 -16.60
C PHE A 42 -1.87 6.35 -17.90
N ARG A 43 -1.22 6.67 -19.02
CA ARG A 43 -1.35 5.87 -20.25
C ARG A 43 -0.82 4.44 -20.09
N LYS A 44 0.25 4.24 -19.31
CA LYS A 44 0.73 2.89 -18.98
C LYS A 44 -0.29 2.16 -18.12
N GLU A 45 -0.80 2.81 -17.06
CA GLU A 45 -1.86 2.23 -16.21
C GLU A 45 -3.15 1.93 -16.98
N LEU A 46 -3.49 2.73 -18.00
CA LEU A 46 -4.63 2.47 -18.89
C LEU A 46 -4.41 1.23 -19.74
N VAL A 47 -3.21 1.02 -20.27
CA VAL A 47 -2.86 -0.22 -20.98
C VAL A 47 -2.91 -1.41 -20.04
N ASP A 48 -2.33 -1.28 -18.84
CA ASP A 48 -2.40 -2.32 -17.81
C ASP A 48 -3.86 -2.59 -17.41
N PHE A 49 -4.73 -1.57 -17.38
CA PHE A 49 -6.15 -1.74 -17.11
C PHE A 49 -6.87 -2.52 -18.20
N PHE A 50 -6.62 -2.24 -19.49
CA PHE A 50 -7.18 -3.02 -20.60
C PHE A 50 -6.76 -4.48 -20.56
N LEU A 51 -5.50 -4.74 -20.22
CA LEU A 51 -5.00 -6.10 -20.07
C LEU A 51 -5.67 -6.79 -18.88
N LEU A 52 -5.74 -6.12 -17.73
CA LEU A 52 -6.38 -6.62 -16.52
C LEU A 52 -7.84 -7.04 -16.78
N THR A 53 -8.64 -6.16 -17.39
CA THR A 53 -10.05 -6.45 -17.63
C THR A 53 -10.25 -7.60 -18.61
N ARG A 54 -9.38 -7.73 -19.61
CA ARG A 54 -9.42 -8.85 -20.55
C ARG A 54 -8.99 -10.17 -19.89
N GLU A 55 -7.97 -10.14 -19.05
CA GLU A 55 -7.43 -11.32 -18.36
C GLU A 55 -8.44 -11.92 -17.37
N ASN A 56 -9.32 -11.09 -16.81
CA ASN A 56 -10.29 -11.48 -15.76
C ASN A 56 -11.76 -11.39 -16.22
N ASP A 57 -12.02 -11.27 -17.52
CA ASP A 57 -13.36 -11.13 -18.12
C ASP A 57 -14.25 -10.05 -17.44
N LEU A 58 -13.63 -8.93 -17.06
CA LEU A 58 -14.31 -7.84 -16.37
C LEU A 58 -14.94 -6.87 -17.35
N ASN A 59 -16.17 -6.42 -17.06
CA ASN A 59 -16.77 -5.31 -17.78
C ASN A 59 -16.05 -4.00 -17.45
N ILE A 60 -15.22 -3.55 -18.38
CA ILE A 60 -14.40 -2.33 -18.26
C ILE A 60 -15.20 -1.07 -17.89
N ASN A 61 -16.49 -1.00 -18.24
CA ASN A 61 -17.34 0.15 -17.97
C ASN A 61 -17.94 0.14 -16.55
N GLU A 62 -17.85 -0.97 -15.83
CA GLU A 62 -18.45 -1.14 -14.50
C GLU A 62 -17.43 -1.02 -13.37
N ILE A 63 -16.14 -1.21 -13.67
CA ILE A 63 -15.08 -1.14 -12.66
C ILE A 63 -14.94 0.29 -12.13
N LYS A 64 -15.12 0.42 -10.81
CA LYS A 64 -14.98 1.68 -10.07
C LYS A 64 -13.70 1.70 -9.24
N GLY A 65 -13.24 2.91 -8.97
CA GLY A 65 -12.06 3.16 -8.16
C GLY A 65 -11.93 4.62 -7.77
N SER A 66 -10.75 4.96 -7.26
CA SER A 66 -10.40 6.35 -6.95
C SER A 66 -10.30 7.22 -8.20
N TYR A 67 -10.23 8.52 -7.99
CA TYR A 67 -10.01 9.50 -9.06
C TYR A 67 -8.70 9.27 -9.83
N ALA A 68 -7.76 8.51 -9.27
CA ALA A 68 -6.47 8.17 -9.88
C ALA A 68 -6.43 6.74 -10.47
N GLY A 69 -7.55 6.00 -10.45
CA GLY A 69 -7.65 4.65 -11.01
C GLY A 69 -7.16 3.54 -10.09
N ALA A 70 -7.00 3.80 -8.78
CA ALA A 70 -6.74 2.76 -7.79
C ALA A 70 -8.04 2.03 -7.41
N MET A 71 -7.97 0.72 -7.23
CA MET A 71 -9.12 -0.19 -7.27
C MET A 71 -9.24 -1.08 -6.04
N GLY A 72 -10.49 -1.44 -5.71
CA GLY A 72 -10.80 -2.48 -4.74
C GLY A 72 -10.44 -2.13 -3.30
N TYR A 73 -10.50 -3.14 -2.43
CA TYR A 73 -10.24 -3.03 -0.99
C TYR A 73 -8.85 -2.47 -0.65
N GLY A 74 -7.84 -2.83 -1.44
CA GLY A 74 -6.46 -2.41 -1.26
C GLY A 74 -6.06 -1.17 -2.04
N GLN A 75 -6.94 -0.57 -2.86
CA GLN A 75 -6.59 0.55 -3.74
C GLN A 75 -5.36 0.28 -4.62
N PHE A 76 -5.28 -0.92 -5.22
CA PHE A 76 -4.22 -1.24 -6.17
C PHE A 76 -4.43 -0.49 -7.49
N ILE A 77 -3.37 0.10 -8.03
CA ILE A 77 -3.37 0.54 -9.44
C ILE A 77 -3.33 -0.68 -10.37
N SER A 78 -3.72 -0.51 -11.64
CA SER A 78 -3.83 -1.59 -12.62
C SER A 78 -2.57 -2.43 -12.75
N SER A 79 -1.40 -1.79 -12.80
CA SER A 79 -0.13 -2.51 -12.89
C SER A 79 0.18 -3.32 -11.62
N SER A 80 -0.15 -2.78 -10.44
CA SER A 80 0.00 -3.50 -9.16
C SER A 80 -0.95 -4.69 -9.05
N TYR A 81 -2.20 -4.55 -9.52
CA TYR A 81 -3.16 -5.65 -9.58
C TYR A 81 -2.56 -6.80 -10.38
N ARG A 82 -2.17 -6.54 -11.63
CA ARG A 82 -1.63 -7.58 -12.52
C ARG A 82 -0.34 -8.21 -11.99
N ALA A 83 0.48 -7.46 -11.26
CA ALA A 83 1.77 -7.95 -10.78
C ALA A 83 1.68 -8.71 -9.45
N TYR A 84 0.72 -8.37 -8.59
CA TYR A 84 0.76 -8.76 -7.17
C TYR A 84 -0.55 -9.34 -6.62
N ALA A 85 -1.67 -9.24 -7.35
CA ALA A 85 -2.89 -9.88 -6.93
C ALA A 85 -2.75 -11.40 -6.93
N ILE A 86 -3.29 -12.07 -5.92
CA ILE A 86 -3.33 -13.52 -5.82
C ILE A 86 -4.76 -13.96 -5.51
N ASP A 87 -5.15 -15.09 -6.12
CA ASP A 87 -6.31 -15.88 -5.74
C ASP A 87 -5.96 -16.57 -4.41
N TYR A 88 -6.54 -16.07 -3.33
CA TYR A 88 -6.25 -16.50 -1.96
C TYR A 88 -7.31 -17.45 -1.41
N ASP A 89 -8.56 -17.34 -1.86
CA ASP A 89 -9.64 -18.25 -1.48
C ASP A 89 -9.71 -19.52 -2.37
N GLY A 90 -9.00 -19.53 -3.50
CA GLY A 90 -8.78 -20.68 -4.37
C GLY A 90 -9.90 -20.93 -5.38
N ASP A 91 -10.69 -19.91 -5.71
CA ASP A 91 -11.83 -20.02 -6.63
C ASP A 91 -11.45 -19.93 -8.12
N GLY A 92 -10.20 -19.61 -8.43
CA GLY A 92 -9.60 -19.61 -9.75
C GLY A 92 -9.29 -18.23 -10.33
N TYR A 93 -9.63 -17.13 -9.65
CA TYR A 93 -9.29 -15.77 -10.06
C TYR A 93 -9.02 -14.89 -8.83
N ALA A 94 -8.31 -13.76 -9.01
CA ALA A 94 -8.08 -12.82 -7.93
C ALA A 94 -9.07 -11.66 -8.04
N ASP A 95 -10.08 -11.58 -7.17
CA ASP A 95 -11.08 -10.51 -7.07
C ASP A 95 -10.81 -9.54 -5.91
N LEU A 96 -10.16 -8.42 -6.22
CA LEU A 96 -9.89 -7.38 -5.22
C LEU A 96 -11.09 -6.45 -4.94
N PHE A 97 -12.22 -6.64 -5.62
CA PHE A 97 -13.41 -5.82 -5.49
C PHE A 97 -14.38 -6.39 -4.46
N SER A 98 -14.66 -7.70 -4.55
CA SER A 98 -15.68 -8.36 -3.73
C SER A 98 -15.12 -9.41 -2.78
N SER A 99 -13.99 -10.05 -3.11
CA SER A 99 -13.31 -11.00 -2.20
C SER A 99 -12.39 -10.26 -1.22
N VAL A 100 -12.78 -10.31 0.07
CA VAL A 100 -11.92 -9.81 1.16
C VAL A 100 -10.68 -10.70 1.32
N ASP A 101 -10.83 -12.01 1.06
CA ASP A 101 -9.76 -12.98 1.18
C ASP A 101 -8.66 -12.69 0.14
N ASP A 102 -9.02 -12.45 -1.12
CA ASP A 102 -8.06 -12.05 -2.16
C ASP A 102 -7.41 -10.71 -1.87
N ALA A 103 -8.17 -9.75 -1.34
CA ALA A 103 -7.61 -8.48 -0.92
C ALA A 103 -6.54 -8.65 0.18
N ILE A 104 -6.82 -9.48 1.19
CA ILE A 104 -5.88 -9.80 2.28
C ILE A 104 -4.63 -10.50 1.71
N GLY A 105 -4.82 -11.53 0.90
CA GLY A 105 -3.73 -12.29 0.27
C GLY A 105 -2.86 -11.40 -0.61
N SER A 106 -3.47 -10.53 -1.40
CA SER A 106 -2.79 -9.64 -2.33
C SER A 106 -2.01 -8.54 -1.63
N ILE A 107 -2.54 -7.93 -0.55
CA ILE A 107 -1.79 -7.00 0.29
C ILE A 107 -0.59 -7.71 0.93
N ALA A 108 -0.79 -8.92 1.44
CA ALA A 108 0.29 -9.71 2.03
C ALA A 108 1.40 -10.02 0.99
N ASN A 109 1.01 -10.45 -0.21
CA ASN A 109 1.93 -10.73 -1.31
C ASN A 109 2.69 -9.47 -1.75
N TYR A 110 2.00 -8.33 -1.86
CA TYR A 110 2.62 -7.05 -2.15
C TYR A 110 3.71 -6.72 -1.14
N LEU A 111 3.41 -6.78 0.16
CA LEU A 111 4.40 -6.50 1.22
C LEU A 111 5.57 -7.48 1.16
N TYR A 112 5.29 -8.78 0.97
CA TYR A 112 6.31 -9.82 0.86
C TYR A 112 7.29 -9.53 -0.29
N ILE A 113 6.77 -9.27 -1.49
CA ILE A 113 7.58 -8.95 -2.68
C ILE A 113 8.38 -7.66 -2.46
N HIS A 114 7.83 -6.68 -1.76
CA HIS A 114 8.49 -5.41 -1.47
C HIS A 114 9.44 -5.46 -0.26
N GLY A 115 9.78 -6.66 0.20
CA GLY A 115 10.90 -6.89 1.13
C GLY A 115 10.50 -7.06 2.59
N TRP A 116 9.21 -7.28 2.88
CA TRP A 116 8.76 -7.54 4.24
C TRP A 116 9.55 -8.67 4.91
N LYS A 117 10.05 -8.40 6.11
CA LYS A 117 10.76 -9.33 7.00
C LYS A 117 9.84 -9.76 8.13
N LYS A 118 9.52 -11.06 8.19
CA LYS A 118 8.63 -11.65 9.20
C LYS A 118 9.06 -11.33 10.64
N ASP A 119 10.36 -11.40 10.91
CA ASP A 119 10.94 -11.15 12.23
C ASP A 119 11.53 -9.72 12.39
N GLY A 120 11.27 -8.85 11.40
CA GLY A 120 11.64 -7.43 11.45
C GLY A 120 10.69 -6.63 12.33
N GLN A 121 11.12 -5.45 12.77
CA GLN A 121 10.22 -4.48 13.40
C GLN A 121 9.55 -3.65 12.30
N ILE A 122 8.94 -2.51 12.63
CA ILE A 122 8.56 -1.51 11.61
C ILE A 122 9.37 -0.26 11.91
N ILE A 123 9.28 0.22 13.14
CA ILE A 123 10.09 1.33 13.63
C ILE A 123 10.78 1.00 14.95
N TYR A 124 11.79 1.79 15.28
CA TYR A 124 12.45 1.86 16.58
C TYR A 124 12.45 3.31 17.06
N ASP A 125 12.20 3.54 18.35
CA ASP A 125 12.37 4.87 18.92
C ASP A 125 13.83 5.32 18.86
N ALA A 126 14.05 6.58 18.52
CA ALA A 126 15.35 7.20 18.46
C ALA A 126 15.41 8.47 19.33
N TYR A 127 16.60 8.76 19.85
CA TYR A 127 16.84 9.92 20.72
C TYR A 127 18.14 10.62 20.28
N PRO A 128 18.10 11.91 19.88
CA PRO A 128 19.20 12.56 19.16
C PRO A 128 20.52 12.72 19.94
N ASN A 129 20.51 12.63 21.28
CA ASN A 129 21.67 13.00 22.10
C ASN A 129 22.27 11.88 22.98
N ASN A 130 21.93 10.60 22.76
CA ASN A 130 22.56 9.52 23.53
C ASN A 130 23.84 8.98 22.86
N VAL A 131 24.88 9.81 22.80
CA VAL A 131 26.18 9.51 22.14
C VAL A 131 26.85 8.22 22.65
N ARG A 132 26.46 7.73 23.83
CA ARG A 132 26.95 6.49 24.43
C ARG A 132 26.22 5.23 23.94
N LYS A 133 25.09 5.38 23.23
CA LYS A 133 24.28 4.28 22.69
C LYS A 133 23.99 4.54 21.21
N VAL A 134 25.01 4.33 20.37
CA VAL A 134 24.83 4.30 18.91
C VAL A 134 23.78 3.24 18.56
N PHE A 135 22.82 3.60 17.71
CA PHE A 135 21.83 2.65 17.20
C PHE A 135 22.53 1.47 16.55
N LYS A 136 22.27 0.26 17.05
CA LYS A 136 22.78 -0.97 16.47
C LYS A 136 21.60 -1.66 15.78
N PRO A 137 21.54 -1.67 14.44
CA PRO A 137 20.48 -2.37 13.75
C PRO A 137 20.50 -3.86 14.10
N ASN A 138 19.33 -4.50 14.07
CA ASN A 138 19.26 -5.96 14.14
C ASN A 138 20.09 -6.55 12.99
N LYS A 139 20.76 -7.69 13.19
CA LYS A 139 21.56 -8.35 12.15
C LYS A 139 20.76 -8.66 10.88
N ASN A 140 19.44 -8.83 11.02
CA ASN A 140 18.53 -9.11 9.90
C ASN A 140 18.04 -7.84 9.18
N LEU A 141 18.45 -6.66 9.65
CA LEU A 141 18.01 -5.36 9.14
C LEU A 141 18.97 -4.91 8.04
N SER A 142 18.48 -4.89 6.80
CA SER A 142 19.27 -4.60 5.61
C SER A 142 19.26 -3.12 5.24
N LYS A 143 18.19 -2.40 5.60
CA LYS A 143 17.99 -0.98 5.31
C LYS A 143 17.35 -0.27 6.49
N PHE A 144 17.73 0.97 6.72
CA PHE A 144 17.09 1.85 7.71
C PHE A 144 16.96 3.28 7.18
N ILE A 145 15.95 3.99 7.68
CA ILE A 145 15.70 5.40 7.38
C ILE A 145 15.46 6.15 8.70
N PRO A 146 16.23 7.20 9.01
CA PRO A 146 15.94 8.07 10.14
C PRO A 146 14.71 8.93 9.84
N LEU A 147 13.83 9.06 10.82
CA LEU A 147 12.58 9.79 10.73
C LEU A 147 12.51 10.82 11.87
N SER A 148 11.94 11.98 11.57
CA SER A 148 11.61 13.00 12.55
C SER A 148 10.21 13.57 12.26
N PHE A 149 9.38 13.66 13.28
CA PHE A 149 8.06 14.28 13.19
C PHE A 149 7.92 15.32 14.28
N ASN A 150 7.09 16.34 14.03
CA ASN A 150 6.73 17.32 15.04
C ASN A 150 5.32 17.03 15.52
N GLU A 151 5.16 16.69 16.80
CA GLU A 151 3.88 16.47 17.46
C GLU A 151 3.74 17.45 18.61
N ASP A 152 2.71 18.31 18.56
CA ASP A 152 2.43 19.33 19.58
C ASP A 152 3.65 20.19 19.97
N GLY A 153 4.47 20.56 18.98
CA GLY A 153 5.68 21.36 19.17
C GLY A 153 6.88 20.59 19.72
N LYS A 154 6.79 19.25 19.82
CA LYS A 154 7.90 18.37 20.21
C LYS A 154 8.36 17.55 19.03
N ASP A 155 9.66 17.53 18.79
CA ASP A 155 10.25 16.64 17.81
C ASP A 155 10.40 15.24 18.39
N ILE A 156 9.81 14.27 17.71
CA ILE A 156 9.96 12.84 17.97
C ILE A 156 10.77 12.21 16.85
N TYR A 157 11.58 11.21 17.19
CA TYR A 157 12.51 10.59 16.25
C TYR A 157 12.36 9.08 16.27
N PHE A 158 12.45 8.50 15.07
CA PHE A 158 12.39 7.06 14.88
C PHE A 158 13.45 6.60 13.88
N ILE A 159 13.76 5.32 13.91
CA ILE A 159 14.42 4.61 12.82
C ILE A 159 13.39 3.66 12.21
N GLY A 160 13.00 3.91 10.96
CA GLY A 160 12.21 2.96 10.17
C GLY A 160 13.10 1.90 9.55
N ASP A 161 12.66 0.64 9.56
CA ASP A 161 13.41 -0.50 9.04
C ASP A 161 12.91 -0.99 7.66
N ASP A 162 13.32 -2.20 7.25
CA ASP A 162 12.89 -2.82 5.98
C ASP A 162 11.37 -2.90 5.84
N ASN A 163 10.63 -3.16 6.92
CA ASN A 163 9.17 -3.26 6.89
C ASN A 163 8.52 -1.87 6.79
N PHE A 164 9.07 -0.86 7.46
CA PHE A 164 8.63 0.52 7.24
C PHE A 164 8.82 0.92 5.78
N ILE A 165 9.97 0.58 5.20
CA ILE A 165 10.24 0.82 3.78
C ILE A 165 9.23 0.06 2.90
N ALA A 166 8.92 -1.20 3.20
CA ALA A 166 7.94 -1.98 2.46
C ALA A 166 6.55 -1.32 2.48
N ILE A 167 6.11 -0.77 3.61
CA ILE A 167 4.84 -0.01 3.71
C ILE A 167 4.91 1.27 2.87
N THR A 168 6.03 1.99 2.87
CA THR A 168 6.18 3.19 2.02
C THR A 168 6.21 2.90 0.51
N LYS A 169 6.38 1.63 0.10
CA LYS A 169 6.21 1.26 -1.32
C LYS A 169 4.75 1.23 -1.72
N TYR A 170 3.87 0.87 -0.80
CA TYR A 170 2.43 0.88 -1.00
C TYR A 170 1.92 2.31 -1.26
N ASN A 171 2.39 3.26 -0.44
CA ASN A 171 2.16 4.70 -0.63
C ASN A 171 3.41 5.47 -0.18
N ILE A 172 3.96 6.31 -1.06
CA ILE A 172 5.24 7.03 -0.88
C ILE A 172 5.08 8.21 0.09
N SER A 173 4.76 7.91 1.35
CA SER A 173 4.56 8.87 2.42
C SER A 173 4.97 8.26 3.77
N HIS A 174 5.85 8.95 4.49
CA HIS A 174 6.22 8.53 5.85
C HIS A 174 5.05 8.67 6.82
N PHE A 175 4.17 9.66 6.64
CA PHE A 175 2.96 9.80 7.44
C PHE A 175 1.98 8.64 7.21
N TYR A 176 1.84 8.19 5.96
CA TYR A 176 1.04 7.00 5.65
C TYR A 176 1.61 5.78 6.39
N ALA A 177 2.91 5.53 6.25
CA ALA A 177 3.54 4.39 6.90
C ALA A 177 3.44 4.44 8.44
N MET A 178 3.58 5.62 9.04
CA MET A 178 3.34 5.82 10.47
C MET A 178 1.87 5.60 10.86
N ALA A 179 0.92 6.05 10.05
CA ALA A 179 -0.51 5.81 10.30
C ALA A 179 -0.85 4.31 10.26
N ILE A 180 -0.29 3.57 9.29
CA ILE A 180 -0.39 2.11 9.23
C ILE A 180 0.23 1.47 10.48
N TYR A 181 1.42 1.92 10.88
CA TYR A 181 2.08 1.43 12.08
C TYR A 181 1.20 1.64 13.33
N TYR A 182 0.81 2.87 13.63
CA TYR A 182 0.01 3.18 14.83
C TYR A 182 -1.33 2.46 14.82
N LEU A 183 -2.05 2.45 13.69
CA LEU A 183 -3.30 1.71 13.59
C LEU A 183 -3.08 0.21 13.80
N SER A 184 -1.99 -0.37 13.28
CA SER A 184 -1.67 -1.78 13.51
C SER A 184 -1.35 -2.08 14.98
N GLU A 185 -0.73 -1.17 15.71
CA GLU A 185 -0.48 -1.32 17.16
C GLU A 185 -1.78 -1.23 17.96
N GLU A 186 -2.70 -0.33 17.59
CA GLU A 186 -4.04 -0.25 18.21
C GLU A 186 -4.86 -1.52 17.95
N LEU A 187 -4.78 -2.10 16.75
CA LEU A 187 -5.46 -3.35 16.39
C LEU A 187 -4.89 -4.60 17.09
N LYS A 188 -3.71 -4.52 17.71
CA LYS A 188 -3.13 -5.62 18.50
C LYS A 188 -3.69 -5.70 19.92
N LYS A 189 -4.23 -4.60 20.45
CA LYS A 189 -4.76 -4.51 21.81
C LYS A 189 -6.03 -5.33 21.97
#